data_AF-A0A7C1WHT6-F1
#
_entry.id   AF-A0A7C1WHT6-F1
#
_cell.length_a   1.000
_cell.length_b   1.000
_cell.length_c   1.000
_cell.angle_alpha   90.00
_cell.angle_beta   90.00
_cell.angle_gamma   90.00
#
_symmetry.space_group_name_H-M   'P 1'
#
loop_
_entity.id
_entity.type
_entity.pdbx_description
1 polymer ?
#
loop_
_entity_poly.entity_id
_entity_poly.type
_entity_poly.pdbx_seq_one_letter_code
_entity_poly.pdbx_strand_id
1 'polypeptide(L)' 'MKLTAVIPARNEEKRIGHIVRKTKKYVDEVIVINDGSTDRTEEIEM' A
#
# COMPACT_ATOMS: atom_id res chain seq x y z
N MET A 1 -15.10 -14.58 -7.40
CA MET A 1 -13.65 -14.75 -7.18
C MET A 1 -13.14 -13.42 -6.65
N LYS A 2 -12.41 -13.39 -5.52
CA LYS A 2 -11.91 -12.15 -4.92
C LYS A 2 -10.48 -11.91 -5.42
N LEU A 3 -10.21 -10.74 -5.97
CA LEU A 3 -8.88 -10.33 -6.43
C LEU A 3 -8.22 -9.47 -5.35
N THR A 4 -7.07 -9.92 -4.85
CA THR A 4 -6.30 -9.22 -3.82
C THR A 4 -4.95 -8.78 -4.39
N ALA A 5 -4.60 -7.51 -4.20
CA ALA A 5 -3.25 -7.00 -4.48
C ALA A 5 -2.42 -6.96 -3.20
N VAL A 6 -1.17 -7.41 -3.28
CA VAL A 6 -0.18 -7.30 -2.21
C VAL A 6 0.90 -6.32 -2.64
N ILE A 7 1.17 -5.32 -1.81
CA ILE A 7 2.13 -4.25 -2.10
C ILE A 7 3.19 -4.23 -0.99
N PRO A 8 4.44 -4.66 -1.25
CA PRO A 8 5.53 -4.38 -0.33
C PRO A 8 5.91 -2.90 -0.40
N ALA A 9 6.17 -2.29 0.74
CA ALA A 9 6.48 -0.86 0.84
C ALA A 9 7.62 -0.62 1.83
N ARG A 10 8.61 0.18 1.41
CA ARG A 10 9.74 0.60 2.24
C ARG A 10 10.12 2.03 1.90
N ASN A 11 9.96 2.95 2.84
CA ASN A 11 10.24 4.37 2.67
C ASN A 11 9.48 5.03 1.50
N GLU A 12 8.19 4.70 1.38
CA GLU A 12 7.27 5.16 0.33
C GLU A 12 6.25 6.19 0.86
N GLU A 13 6.56 6.94 1.94
CA GLU A 13 5.65 7.92 2.56
C GLU A 13 5.06 8.93 1.56
N LYS A 14 5.77 9.22 0.46
CA LYS A 14 5.35 10.19 -0.57
C LYS A 14 4.41 9.61 -1.62
N ARG A 15 4.25 8.29 -1.69
CA ARG A 15 3.61 7.59 -2.82
C ARG A 15 2.58 6.56 -2.38
N ILE A 16 2.81 5.86 -1.26
CA ILE A 16 2.07 4.66 -0.91
C ILE A 16 0.56 4.87 -0.85
N GLY A 17 0.09 5.96 -0.24
CA GLY A 17 -1.33 6.30 -0.20
C GLY A 17 -1.95 6.53 -1.59
N HIS A 18 -1.22 7.13 -2.54
CA HIS A 18 -1.69 7.28 -3.93
C HIS A 18 -1.75 5.94 -4.65
N ILE A 19 -0.75 5.07 -4.44
CA ILE A 19 -0.72 3.73 -5.03
C ILE A 19 -1.90 2.91 -4.52
N VAL A 20 -2.11 2.83 -3.20
CA VAL A 20 -3.24 2.10 -2.60
C VAL A 20 -4.59 2.56 -3.19
N ARG A 21 -4.81 3.89 -3.27
CA ARG A 21 -6.04 4.44 -3.87
C ARG A 21 -6.23 4.08 -5.35
N LYS A 22 -5.16 4.03 -6.14
CA LYS A 22 -5.25 3.62 -7.56
C LYS A 22 -5.48 2.12 -7.69
N THR A 23 -4.79 1.31 -6.87
CA THR A 23 -4.90 -0.16 -6.91
C THR A 23 -6.30 -0.62 -6.55
N LYS A 24 -6.94 -0.02 -5.54
CA LYS A 24 -8.34 -0.29 -5.14
C LYS A 24 -9.38 -0.12 -6.28
N LYS A 25 -9.02 0.48 -7.42
CA LYS A 25 -9.90 0.57 -8.60
C LYS A 25 -9.94 -0.71 -9.43
N TYR A 26 -9.00 -1.63 -9.22
CA TYR A 26 -8.79 -2.81 -10.05
C TYR A 26 -8.91 -4.13 -9.28
N VAL A 27 -8.91 -4.08 -7.94
CA VAL A 27 -8.91 -5.25 -7.05
C VAL A 27 -9.91 -5.04 -5.91
N ASP A 28 -10.41 -6.12 -5.33
CA ASP A 28 -11.36 -6.09 -4.22
C ASP A 28 -10.70 -5.75 -2.89
N GLU A 29 -9.40 -6.06 -2.75
CA GLU A 29 -8.64 -5.90 -1.52
C GLU A 29 -7.18 -5.53 -1.81
N VAL A 30 -6.63 -4.67 -0.96
CA VAL A 30 -5.21 -4.30 -0.99
C VAL A 30 -4.62 -4.59 0.38
N ILE A 31 -3.55 -5.37 0.40
CA ILE A 31 -2.72 -5.66 1.57
C ILE A 31 -1.39 -4.96 1.36
N VAL A 32 -1.03 -4.03 2.23
CA VAL A 32 0.29 -3.40 2.21
C VAL A 32 1.15 -4.04 3.28
N ILE A 33 2.40 -4.37 2.92
CA ILE A 33 3.38 -4.96 3.82
C ILE A 33 4.52 -3.96 3.97
N ASN A 34 4.59 -3.30 5.12
CA ASN A 34 5.71 -2.43 5.47
C ASN A 34 6.96 -3.30 5.76
N ASP A 35 8.00 -3.12 4.94
CA ASP A 35 9.28 -3.85 4.99
C ASP A 35 10.36 -3.05 5.76
N GLY A 36 10.04 -2.69 7.00
CA GLY A 36 10.98 -2.02 7.91
C GLY A 36 11.29 -0.58 7.53
N SER A 37 10.27 0.21 7.19
CA SER A 37 10.41 1.64 6.89
C SER A 37 10.92 2.42 8.10
N THR A 38 11.72 3.46 7.82
CA THR A 38 12.25 4.42 8.82
C THR A 38 11.65 5.81 8.66
N ASP A 39 10.61 5.93 7.85
CA ASP A 39 9.82 7.14 7.60
C ASP A 39 8.34 6.88 7.94
N ARG A 40 7.45 7.79 7.53
CA ARG A 40 6.01 7.70 7.83
C ARG A 40 5.22 6.80 6.89
N THR A 41 5.86 5.85 6.22
CA THR A 41 5.19 4.91 5.31
C THR A 41 4.00 4.22 6.00
N GLU A 42 4.19 3.71 7.23
CA GLU A 42 3.13 3.03 8.00
C GLU A 42 1.92 3.94 8.29
N GLU A 43 2.17 5.22 8.60
CA GLU A 43 1.11 6.19 8.90
C GLU A 43 0.28 6.56 7.66
N ILE A 44 0.87 6.47 6.46
CA ILE A 44 0.27 6.93 5.19
C ILE A 44 -0.37 5.77 4.41
N GLU A 45 -0.09 4.53 4.77
CA GLU A 45 -0.65 3.32 4.17
C GLU A 45 -2.14 3.10 4.46
N MET A 46 -2.64 3.67 5.57
CA MET A 46 -4.03 3.56 6.05
C MET A 46 -4.91 4.71 5.54
#